data_AF-A0A9E6F937-F1
#
_entry.id   AF-A0A9E6F937-F1
#
_cell.length_a   1.000
_cell.length_b   1.000
_cell.length_c   1.000
_cell.angle_alpha   90.00
_cell.angle_beta   90.00
_cell.angle_gamma   90.00
#
_symmetry.space_group_name_H-M   'P 1'
#
loop_
_entity.id
_entity.type
_entity.pdbx_description
1 polymer ?
#
loop_
_entity_poly.entity_id
_entity_poly.type
_entity_poly.pdbx_seq_one_letter_code
_entity_poly.pdbx_strand_id
1 'polypeptide(L)'
;MPIIKSAKKALKQNAKKKSRNDHFKNLYRESRVAFEKAIKAQDLETAKKVFVGEKTPEGKNTNGLQSCIDKLVKKNIIEKNNGSRKKSLFAKKLKELELSKKS
;
A
#
# COMPACT_ATOMS: atom_id res chain seq x y z
N MET A 1 -5.92 13.59 -32.22
CA MET A 1 -4.59 14.00 -31.71
C MET A 1 -4.66 15.46 -31.29
N PRO A 2 -4.07 15.89 -30.17
CA PRO A 2 -4.08 17.31 -29.80
C PRO A 2 -3.35 18.13 -30.86
N ILE A 3 -4.00 19.23 -31.28
CA ILE A 3 -3.49 20.10 -32.34
C ILE A 3 -2.35 20.97 -31.79
N ILE A 4 -2.53 21.51 -30.58
CA ILE A 4 -1.59 22.43 -29.93
C ILE A 4 -0.34 21.69 -29.41
N LYS A 5 0.85 22.28 -29.59
CA LYS A 5 2.15 21.73 -29.13
C LYS A 5 2.19 21.46 -27.62
N SER A 6 1.62 22.37 -26.81
CA SER A 6 1.52 22.22 -25.35
C SER A 6 0.69 20.99 -24.96
N ALA A 7 -0.43 20.75 -25.64
CA ALA A 7 -1.28 19.59 -25.41
C ALA A 7 -0.59 18.27 -25.80
N LYS A 8 0.17 18.24 -26.91
CA LYS A 8 1.03 17.08 -27.26
C LYS A 8 2.06 16.77 -26.17
N LYS A 9 2.68 17.80 -25.59
CA LYS A 9 3.64 17.67 -24.45
C LYS A 9 2.93 17.16 -23.19
N ALA A 10 1.75 17.69 -22.88
CA ALA A 10 0.96 17.27 -21.73
C ALA A 10 0.62 15.76 -21.80
N LEU A 11 0.24 15.24 -22.98
CA LEU A 11 0.01 13.80 -23.15
C LEU A 11 1.26 12.95 -22.85
N LYS A 12 2.43 13.36 -23.37
CA LYS A 12 3.70 12.65 -23.09
C LYS A 12 4.04 12.65 -21.60
N GLN A 13 3.84 13.78 -20.92
CA GLN A 13 4.08 13.89 -19.47
C GLN A 13 3.06 13.06 -18.68
N ASN A 14 1.81 13.02 -19.10
CA ASN A 14 0.76 12.23 -18.47
C ASN A 14 1.09 10.73 -18.55
N ALA A 15 1.49 10.22 -19.72
CA ALA A 15 1.89 8.83 -19.88
C ALA A 15 3.01 8.41 -18.91
N LYS A 16 4.04 9.25 -18.75
CA LYS A 16 5.14 9.03 -17.79
C LYS A 16 4.64 9.03 -16.34
N LYS A 17 3.81 10.01 -15.97
CA LYS A 17 3.22 10.11 -14.62
C LYS A 17 2.32 8.93 -14.31
N LYS A 18 1.52 8.48 -15.28
CA LYS A 18 0.65 7.32 -15.19
C LYS A 18 1.46 6.06 -14.91
N SER A 19 2.46 5.76 -15.73
CA SER A 19 3.35 4.60 -15.55
C SER A 19 3.98 4.58 -14.15
N ARG A 20 4.54 5.71 -13.69
CA ARG A 20 5.10 5.83 -12.34
C ARG A 20 4.06 5.56 -11.25
N ASN A 21 2.86 6.14 -11.37
CA ASN A 21 1.82 5.99 -10.36
C ASN A 21 1.25 4.56 -10.35
N ASP A 22 1.13 3.93 -11.52
CA ASP A 22 0.65 2.56 -11.66
C ASP A 22 1.62 1.58 -10.99
N HIS A 23 2.93 1.77 -11.13
CA HIS A 23 3.94 0.98 -10.41
C HIS A 23 3.72 0.99 -8.89
N PHE A 24 3.61 2.16 -8.26
CA PHE A 24 3.39 2.25 -6.80
C PHE A 24 2.00 1.73 -6.38
N LYS A 25 0.97 1.93 -7.21
CA LYS A 25 -0.37 1.37 -6.95
C LYS A 25 -0.37 -0.15 -7.02
N ASN A 26 0.37 -0.74 -7.94
CA ASN A 26 0.50 -2.20 -8.09
C ASN A 26 1.22 -2.80 -6.89
N LEU A 27 2.33 -2.20 -6.45
CA LEU A 27 3.02 -2.63 -5.23
C LEU A 27 2.08 -2.65 -4.01
N TYR A 28 1.26 -1.61 -3.84
CA TYR A 28 0.24 -1.59 -2.79
C TYR A 28 -0.84 -2.67 -2.97
N ARG A 29 -1.32 -2.92 -4.20
CA ARG A 29 -2.30 -3.97 -4.47
C ARG A 29 -1.76 -5.35 -4.12
N GLU A 30 -0.52 -5.64 -4.50
CA GLU A 30 0.15 -6.91 -4.20
C GLU A 30 0.27 -7.11 -2.68
N SER A 31 0.80 -6.12 -1.95
CA SER A 31 0.87 -6.18 -0.49
C SER A 31 -0.52 -6.33 0.16
N ARG A 32 -1.55 -5.68 -0.39
CA ARG A 32 -2.93 -5.78 0.11
C ARG A 32 -3.48 -7.19 -0.09
N VAL A 33 -3.31 -7.77 -1.27
CA VAL A 33 -3.78 -9.13 -1.58
C VAL A 33 -3.06 -10.14 -0.69
N ALA A 34 -1.76 -10.00 -0.47
CA ALA A 34 -1.01 -10.85 0.46
C ALA A 34 -1.59 -10.78 1.88
N PHE A 35 -1.89 -9.56 2.37
CA PHE A 35 -2.50 -9.35 3.68
C PHE A 35 -3.92 -9.95 3.77
N GLU A 36 -4.76 -9.74 2.76
CA GLU A 36 -6.11 -10.30 2.70
C GLU A 36 -6.11 -11.83 2.67
N LYS A 37 -5.14 -12.45 1.98
CA LYS A 37 -4.94 -13.91 2.00
C LYS A 37 -4.57 -14.40 3.40
N ALA A 38 -3.64 -13.73 4.09
CA ALA A 38 -3.23 -14.11 5.44
C ALA A 38 -4.39 -14.00 6.46
N ILE A 39 -5.21 -12.94 6.37
CA ILE A 39 -6.41 -12.81 7.21
C ILE A 39 -7.39 -13.95 6.95
N LYS A 40 -7.65 -14.29 5.68
CA LYS A 40 -8.56 -15.39 5.32
C LYS A 40 -8.06 -16.74 5.82
N ALA A 41 -6.75 -16.96 5.82
CA ALA A 41 -6.12 -18.17 6.36
C ALA A 41 -6.05 -18.19 7.90
N GLN A 42 -6.54 -17.15 8.59
CA GLN A 42 -6.44 -16.98 10.04
C GLN A 42 -5.02 -17.09 10.63
N ASP A 43 -4.02 -16.78 9.81
CA ASP A 43 -2.63 -16.78 10.24
C ASP A 43 -2.22 -15.38 10.72
N LEU A 44 -2.07 -15.29 12.04
CA LEU A 44 -1.83 -14.05 12.77
C LEU A 44 -0.38 -13.60 12.61
N GLU A 45 0.57 -14.54 12.58
CA GLU A 45 1.99 -14.20 12.47
C GLU A 45 2.32 -13.68 11.08
N THR A 46 1.83 -14.35 10.03
CA THR A 46 2.05 -13.88 8.66
C THR A 46 1.31 -12.58 8.38
N ALA A 47 0.10 -12.40 8.90
CA ALA A 47 -0.62 -11.12 8.77
C ALA A 47 0.14 -9.95 9.41
N LYS A 48 0.74 -10.14 10.59
CA LYS A 48 1.60 -9.13 11.24
C LYS A 48 2.85 -8.82 10.44
N LYS A 49 3.55 -9.86 9.96
CA LYS A 49 4.77 -9.72 9.14
C LYS A 49 4.48 -8.92 7.87
N VAL A 50 3.39 -9.24 7.16
CA VAL A 50 2.99 -8.51 5.94
C VAL A 50 2.54 -7.07 6.24
N PHE A 51 1.91 -6.83 7.39
CA PHE A 51 1.41 -5.51 7.76
C PHE A 51 2.54 -4.51 8.09
N VAL A 52 3.44 -4.90 9.01
CA VAL A 52 4.53 -4.04 9.52
C VAL A 52 5.81 -4.17 8.69
N GLY A 53 6.02 -5.31 8.04
CA GLY A 53 7.30 -5.72 7.47
C GLY A 53 8.14 -6.52 8.46
N GLU A 54 9.02 -7.36 7.94
CA GLU A 54 10.03 -8.07 8.73
C GLU A 54 11.16 -7.12 9.14
N LYS A 55 11.69 -7.27 10.35
CA LYS A 55 12.89 -6.58 10.81
C LYS A 55 14.11 -7.26 10.18
N THR A 56 14.82 -6.55 9.32
CA THR A 56 16.15 -6.97 8.89
C THR A 56 17.12 -6.86 10.08
N PRO A 57 18.17 -7.71 10.19
CA PRO A 57 19.21 -7.62 11.23
C PRO A 57 19.83 -6.23 11.41
N GLU A 58 19.78 -5.38 10.37
CA GLU A 58 20.23 -3.98 10.39
C GLU A 58 19.24 -3.00 11.05
N GLY A 59 18.18 -3.50 11.70
CA GLY A 59 17.18 -2.68 12.39
C GLY A 59 16.20 -1.93 11.47
N LYS A 60 16.25 -2.15 10.15
CA LYS A 60 15.30 -1.58 9.19
C LYS A 60 14.15 -2.56 8.94
N ASN A 61 12.90 -2.07 8.99
CA ASN A 61 11.75 -2.86 8.56
C ASN A 61 11.73 -2.94 7.03
N THR A 62 11.51 -4.14 6.50
CA THR A 62 11.16 -4.34 5.09
C THR A 62 9.83 -3.65 4.75
N ASN A 63 9.54 -3.52 3.45
CA ASN A 63 8.42 -2.72 2.96
C ASN A 63 7.05 -3.37 3.25
N GLY A 64 6.56 -3.31 4.48
CA GLY A 64 5.22 -3.77 4.86
C GLY A 64 4.10 -2.94 4.24
N LEU A 65 2.86 -3.45 4.30
CA LEU A 65 1.67 -2.79 3.76
C LEU A 65 1.50 -1.35 4.24
N GLN A 66 1.79 -1.09 5.52
CA GLN A 66 1.72 0.26 6.10
C GLN A 66 2.71 1.22 5.42
N SER A 67 3.95 0.77 5.19
CA SER A 67 4.97 1.57 4.52
C SER A 67 4.61 1.88 3.06
N CYS A 68 3.95 0.95 2.35
CA CYS A 68 3.47 1.17 0.99
C CYS A 68 2.39 2.27 0.94
N ILE A 69 1.48 2.29 1.93
CA ILE A 69 0.48 3.35 2.05
C ILE A 69 1.14 4.71 2.29
N ASP A 70 2.11 4.77 3.20
CA ASP A 70 2.81 6.02 3.51
C ASP A 70 3.64 6.52 2.31
N LYS A 71 4.22 5.62 1.50
CA LYS A 71 4.86 5.99 0.23
C LYS A 71 3.88 6.59 -0.79
N LEU A 72 2.66 6.05 -0.87
CA LEU A 72 1.62 6.59 -1.76
C LEU A 72 1.18 7.99 -1.34
N VAL A 73 1.08 8.23 -0.03
CA VAL A 73 0.80 9.56 0.53
C VAL A 73 1.96 10.52 0.26
N LYS A 74 3.20 10.13 0.54
CA LYS A 74 4.40 10.95 0.29
C LYS A 74 4.54 11.34 -1.19
N LYS A 75 4.18 10.45 -2.11
CA LYS A 75 4.21 10.69 -3.56
C LYS A 75 2.97 11.41 -4.09
N ASN A 76 2.05 11.81 -3.21
CA ASN A 76 0.79 12.48 -3.54
C ASN A 76 -0.07 11.69 -4.56
N ILE A 77 -0.02 10.36 -4.48
CA ILE A 77 -0.86 9.47 -5.29
C ILE A 77 -2.20 9.24 -4.59
N ILE A 78 -2.19 9.26 -3.25
CA ILE A 78 -3.36 9.17 -2.39
C ILE A 78 -3.31 10.33 -1.39
N GLU A 79 -4.47 10.91 -1.11
CA GLU A 79 -4.64 11.95 -0.09
C GLU A 79 -4.34 11.44 1.32
N LYS A 80 -3.82 12.32 2.20
CA LYS A 80 -3.45 11.99 3.58
C LYS A 80 -4.58 11.30 4.35
N ASN A 81 -5.81 11.80 4.23
CA ASN A 81 -6.97 11.26 4.93
C ASN A 81 -7.36 9.86 4.43
N ASN A 82 -7.24 9.60 3.13
CA ASN A 82 -7.47 8.27 2.58
C ASN A 82 -6.37 7.28 3.05
N GLY A 83 -5.11 7.72 3.09
CA GLY A 83 -4.02 6.95 3.69
C GLY A 83 -4.30 6.56 5.15
N SER A 84 -4.69 7.53 5.99
CA SER A 84 -5.03 7.30 7.39
C SER A 84 -6.22 6.36 7.57
N ARG A 85 -7.30 6.55 6.80
CA ARG A 85 -8.48 5.67 6.82
C ARG A 85 -8.11 4.22 6.51
N LYS A 86 -7.29 4.00 5.47
CA LYS A 86 -6.82 2.66 5.09
C LYS A 86 -5.98 2.01 6.19
N LYS A 87 -5.02 2.73 6.78
CA LYS A 87 -4.19 2.22 7.89
C LYS A 87 -5.05 1.79 9.09
N SER A 88 -6.00 2.65 9.48
CA SER A 88 -6.92 2.34 10.59
C SER A 88 -7.76 1.09 10.32
N LEU A 89 -8.31 0.94 9.11
CA LEU A 89 -9.12 -0.22 8.75
C LEU A 89 -8.32 -1.54 8.80
N PHE A 90 -7.10 -1.55 8.26
CA PHE A 90 -6.26 -2.76 8.30
C PHE A 90 -5.80 -3.09 9.73
N ALA A 91 -5.47 -2.08 10.54
CA ALA A 91 -5.14 -2.28 11.95
C ALA A 91 -6.32 -2.86 12.75
N LYS A 92 -7.55 -2.38 12.49
CA LYS A 92 -8.78 -2.95 13.10
C LYS A 92 -8.95 -4.42 12.76
N LYS A 93 -8.83 -4.78 11.48
CA LYS A 93 -8.93 -6.18 11.04
C LYS A 93 -7.89 -7.09 11.70
N LEU A 94 -6.67 -6.60 11.86
CA LEU A 94 -5.62 -7.36 12.54
C LEU A 94 -5.96 -7.56 14.03
N LYS A 95 -6.44 -6.50 14.69
CA LYS A 95 -6.86 -6.56 16.10
C LYS A 95 -8.06 -7.48 16.33
N GLU A 96 -9.05 -7.48 15.43
CA GLU A 96 -10.19 -8.39 15.45
C GLU A 96 -9.72 -9.86 15.40
N LEU A 97 -8.75 -10.15 14.52
CA LEU A 97 -8.15 -11.47 14.41
C LEU A 97 -7.32 -11.87 15.65
N GLU A 98 -6.66 -10.91 16.30
CA GLU A 98 -5.97 -11.14 17.58
C GLU A 98 -6.95 -11.46 18.71
N LEU A 99 -8.09 -10.77 18.76
CA LEU A 99 -9.13 -11.00 19.76
C LEU A 99 -9.77 -12.38 19.59
N SER A 100 -10.09 -12.78 18.35
CA SER A 100 -10.71 -14.08 18.07
C SER A 100 -9.81 -15.29 18.36
N LYS A 101 -8.47 -15.11 18.36
CA LYS A 101 -7.51 -16.17 18.73
C LYS A 101 -7.22 -16.25 20.23
N LYS A 102 -7.58 -15.21 21.00
CA LYS A 102 -7.35 -15.15 22.45
C LYS A 102 -8.56 -15.63 23.26
N SER A 103 -9.76 -15.54 22.68
CA SER A 103 -11.01 -16.13 23.17
C SER A 103 -11.07 -17.62 22.85
#